data_AF-A0A1E4J215-F1
#
_entry.id   AF-A0A1E4J215-F1
#
_cell.length_a   1.000
_cell.length_b   1.000
_cell.length_c   1.000
_cell.angle_alpha   90.00
_cell.angle_beta   90.00
_cell.angle_gamma   90.00
#
_symmetry.space_group_name_H-M   'P 1'
#
loop_
_entity.id
_entity.type
_entity.pdbx_description
1 polymer ?
#
loop_
_entity_poly.entity_id
_entity_poly.type
_entity_poly.pdbx_seq_one_letter_code
_entity_poly.pdbx_strand_id
1 'polypeptide(L)'
;MTPTPRVMLLIDADNVSADVIEQAVQRTMDEYGAIHVRRAYCNAEMAVNRQAMFKRLSVRPMVNLSTGKNSTDIALAVDAIDLVIDERPDVVVLVSSDSDFAPLVIRLREKGCRVCGIGQQGKTGEETVGIYDSFMDLEHHASSVKPAARTAAAKKTAAAKTAPAAKKTAAKKAATKTAARKSTKAAKPAPPPEPQTSEAAEFILQAVPALRSGKDVPLNDVAQALRAAGLLGKHGSSLKLFDKLTAEFAVMQHPDRIRWTDAPAS
;
A
#
# COMPACT_ATOMS: atom_id res chain seq x y z
N MET A 1 -2.92 40.29 10.94
CA MET A 1 -2.59 39.38 9.82
C MET A 1 -2.30 38.03 10.45
N THR A 2 -3.11 37.02 10.19
CA THR A 2 -2.80 35.65 10.62
C THR A 2 -1.55 35.21 9.84
N PRO A 3 -0.50 34.69 10.49
CA PRO A 3 0.70 34.24 9.78
C PRO A 3 0.33 33.12 8.79
N THR A 4 0.90 33.19 7.59
CA THR A 4 0.73 32.13 6.57
C THR A 4 1.40 30.85 7.09
N PRO A 5 0.70 29.71 7.10
CA PRO A 5 1.26 28.47 7.64
C PRO A 5 2.44 27.98 6.79
N ARG A 6 3.45 27.45 7.45
CA ARG A 6 4.58 26.78 6.79
C ARG A 6 4.17 25.37 6.39
N VAL A 7 3.90 25.20 5.09
CA VAL A 7 3.45 23.92 4.54
C VAL A 7 4.56 23.18 3.81
N MET A 8 4.67 21.89 4.10
CA MET A 8 5.48 20.94 3.35
C MET A 8 4.59 19.95 2.61
N LEU A 9 4.93 19.64 1.37
CA LEU A 9 4.28 18.64 0.53
C LEU A 9 5.29 17.55 0.17
N LEU A 10 5.03 16.34 0.69
CA LEU A 10 5.85 15.15 0.50
C LEU A 10 5.05 14.13 -0.31
N ILE A 11 5.58 13.74 -1.46
CA ILE A 11 4.86 12.93 -2.43
C ILE A 11 5.56 11.58 -2.59
N ASP A 12 4.83 10.51 -2.35
CA ASP A 12 5.19 9.16 -2.76
C ASP A 12 4.83 8.99 -4.25
N ALA A 13 5.80 9.27 -5.12
CA ALA A 13 5.57 9.34 -6.55
C ALA A 13 5.57 7.96 -7.24
N ASP A 14 5.99 6.91 -6.54
CA ASP A 14 5.94 5.54 -7.04
C ASP A 14 4.52 4.97 -6.90
N ASN A 15 3.79 5.32 -5.83
CA ASN A 15 2.44 4.78 -5.57
C ASN A 15 1.29 5.63 -6.15
N VAL A 16 1.56 6.88 -6.56
CA VAL A 16 0.55 7.83 -7.01
C VAL A 16 0.72 8.19 -8.49
N SER A 17 -0.39 8.35 -9.22
CA SER A 17 -0.38 8.73 -10.64
C SER A 17 -0.03 10.21 -10.85
N ALA A 18 0.45 10.55 -12.05
CA ALA A 18 0.94 11.89 -12.37
C ALA A 18 -0.14 12.99 -12.22
N ASP A 19 -1.37 12.71 -12.65
CA ASP A 19 -2.53 13.59 -12.50
C ASP A 19 -2.94 13.78 -11.04
N VAL A 20 -2.81 12.76 -10.19
CA VAL A 20 -3.10 12.89 -8.76
C VAL A 20 -2.03 13.76 -8.08
N ILE A 21 -0.76 13.65 -8.49
CA ILE A 21 0.30 14.55 -8.02
C ILE A 21 -0.01 16.01 -8.40
N GLU A 22 -0.42 16.26 -9.65
CA GLU A 22 -0.83 17.59 -10.10
C GLU A 22 -1.99 18.15 -9.29
N GLN A 23 -3.03 17.34 -9.10
CA GLN A 23 -4.18 17.70 -8.27
C GLN A 23 -3.78 17.98 -6.82
N ALA A 24 -2.91 17.16 -6.23
CA ALA A 24 -2.44 17.33 -4.84
C ALA A 24 -1.67 18.64 -4.66
N VAL A 25 -0.79 19.00 -5.61
CA VAL A 25 -0.09 20.29 -5.59
C VAL A 25 -1.08 21.45 -5.68
N GLN A 26 -2.03 21.39 -6.60
CA GLN A 26 -3.02 22.46 -6.78
C GLN A 26 -3.91 22.61 -5.53
N ARG A 27 -4.46 21.51 -5.01
CA ARG A 27 -5.29 21.50 -3.79
C ARG A 27 -4.56 22.10 -2.60
N THR A 28 -3.30 21.71 -2.41
CA THR A 28 -2.48 22.22 -1.30
C THR A 28 -2.22 23.72 -1.47
N MET A 29 -1.97 24.21 -2.68
CA MET A 29 -1.82 25.64 -2.96
C MET A 29 -3.13 26.40 -2.74
N ASP A 30 -4.27 25.85 -3.14
CA ASP A 30 -5.58 26.48 -2.98
C ASP A 30 -5.97 26.60 -1.50
N GLU A 31 -5.66 25.57 -0.69
CA GLU A 31 -6.01 25.53 0.73
C GLU A 31 -5.07 26.38 1.60
N TYR A 32 -3.76 26.34 1.35
CA TYR A 32 -2.75 26.94 2.23
C TYR A 32 -2.00 28.13 1.63
N GLY A 33 -2.21 28.43 0.34
CA GLY A 33 -1.59 29.53 -0.39
C GLY A 33 -0.17 29.27 -0.87
N ALA A 34 0.73 28.81 0.01
CA ALA A 34 2.14 28.57 -0.32
C ALA A 34 2.67 27.26 0.25
N ILE A 35 3.56 26.63 -0.49
CA ILE A 35 4.23 25.38 -0.12
C ILE A 35 5.73 25.61 -0.15
N HIS A 36 6.36 25.51 1.02
CA HIS A 36 7.77 25.83 1.25
C HIS A 36 8.69 24.69 0.80
N VAL A 37 8.26 23.44 1.04
CA VAL A 37 8.98 22.25 0.59
C VAL A 37 8.08 21.43 -0.31
N ARG A 38 8.54 21.13 -1.53
CA ARG A 38 7.85 20.26 -2.49
C ARG A 38 8.80 19.16 -2.92
N ARG A 39 8.66 17.96 -2.36
CA ARG A 39 9.51 16.81 -2.68
C ARG A 39 8.69 15.63 -3.14
N ALA A 40 9.19 14.94 -4.16
CA ALA A 40 8.61 13.70 -4.67
C ALA A 40 9.65 12.57 -4.63
N TYR A 41 9.38 11.53 -3.88
CA TYR A 41 10.28 10.39 -3.69
C TYR A 41 9.91 9.32 -4.70
N CYS A 42 10.91 8.86 -5.45
CA CYS A 42 10.71 7.90 -6.53
C CYS A 42 12.01 7.19 -6.92
N ASN A 43 11.85 6.09 -7.66
CA ASN A 43 12.97 5.45 -8.34
C ASN A 43 13.46 6.28 -9.56
N ALA A 44 14.63 5.91 -10.09
CA ALA A 44 15.26 6.61 -11.22
C ALA A 44 14.42 6.63 -12.50
N GLU A 45 13.71 5.54 -12.79
CA GLU A 45 12.86 5.44 -13.98
C GLU A 45 11.70 6.46 -13.91
N MET A 46 11.03 6.52 -12.77
CA MET A 46 9.94 7.46 -12.51
C MET A 46 10.41 8.91 -12.55
N ALA A 47 11.60 9.19 -12.03
CA ALA A 47 12.22 10.51 -12.07
C ALA A 47 12.43 11.02 -13.51
N VAL A 48 12.91 10.15 -14.40
CA VAL A 48 13.11 10.47 -15.82
C VAL A 48 11.77 10.61 -16.54
N ASN A 49 10.87 9.64 -16.37
CA ASN A 49 9.57 9.61 -17.06
C ASN A 49 8.67 10.82 -16.71
N ARG A 50 8.80 11.37 -15.50
CA ARG A 50 7.97 12.48 -15.00
C ARG A 50 8.71 13.81 -14.87
N GLN A 51 9.93 13.92 -15.41
CA GLN A 51 10.79 15.10 -15.28
C GLN A 51 10.10 16.41 -15.70
N ALA A 52 9.36 16.39 -16.81
CA ALA A 52 8.65 17.58 -17.31
C ALA A 52 7.56 18.06 -16.32
N MET A 53 6.82 17.13 -15.71
CA MET A 53 5.80 17.44 -14.71
C MET A 53 6.43 17.99 -13.44
N PHE A 54 7.50 17.38 -12.93
CA PHE A 54 8.24 17.89 -11.77
C PHE A 54 8.75 19.31 -11.98
N LYS A 55 9.34 19.59 -13.15
CA LYS A 55 9.79 20.93 -13.52
C LYS A 55 8.64 21.94 -13.56
N ARG A 56 7.52 21.58 -14.19
CA ARG A 56 6.34 22.46 -14.29
C ARG A 56 5.72 22.79 -12.93
N LEU A 57 5.64 21.81 -12.03
CA LEU A 57 5.06 21.98 -10.69
C LEU A 57 6.04 22.55 -9.66
N SER A 58 7.31 22.75 -10.04
CA SER A 58 8.40 23.09 -9.12
C SER A 58 8.54 22.09 -7.96
N VAL A 59 8.33 20.82 -8.25
CA VAL A 59 8.51 19.70 -7.30
C VAL A 59 9.91 19.14 -7.49
N ARG A 60 10.67 19.00 -6.40
CA ARG A 60 12.01 18.42 -6.43
C ARG A 60 11.91 16.88 -6.37
N PRO A 61 12.35 16.14 -7.41
CA PRO A 61 12.44 14.70 -7.30
C PRO A 61 13.60 14.29 -6.39
N MET A 62 13.32 13.40 -5.45
CA MET A 62 14.26 12.75 -4.54
C MET A 62 14.45 11.32 -5.05
N VAL A 63 15.49 11.12 -5.85
CA VAL A 63 15.71 9.86 -6.57
C VAL A 63 16.43 8.87 -5.68
N ASN A 64 15.81 7.72 -5.44
CA ASN A 64 16.43 6.61 -4.74
C ASN A 64 16.88 5.54 -5.74
N LEU A 65 18.15 5.12 -5.63
CA LEU A 65 18.77 4.10 -6.50
C LEU A 65 18.78 2.71 -5.85
N SER A 66 18.34 2.60 -4.59
CA SER A 66 18.27 1.32 -3.87
C SER A 66 17.22 0.39 -4.47
N THR A 67 17.51 -0.91 -4.49
CA THR A 67 16.69 -1.94 -5.15
C THR A 67 15.70 -2.63 -4.20
N GLY A 68 15.63 -2.21 -2.94
CA GLY A 68 14.68 -2.76 -1.97
C GLY A 68 13.26 -2.27 -2.22
N LYS A 69 12.27 -3.16 -2.09
CA LYS A 69 10.84 -2.88 -2.32
C LYS A 69 10.32 -1.64 -1.57
N ASN A 70 10.82 -1.39 -0.36
CA ASN A 70 10.37 -0.28 0.50
C ASN A 70 11.43 0.82 0.64
N SER A 71 12.42 0.85 -0.26
CA SER A 71 13.56 1.75 -0.10
C SER A 71 13.18 3.22 -0.32
N THR A 72 12.28 3.51 -1.27
CA THR A 72 11.72 4.85 -1.48
C THR A 72 10.93 5.31 -0.26
N ASP A 73 10.12 4.42 0.34
CA ASP A 73 9.29 4.76 1.51
C ASP A 73 10.15 5.08 2.74
N ILE A 74 11.21 4.30 2.95
CA ILE A 74 12.19 4.57 4.02
C ILE A 74 12.90 5.90 3.77
N ALA A 75 13.33 6.18 2.53
CA ALA A 75 13.96 7.44 2.18
C ALA A 75 13.02 8.65 2.43
N LEU A 76 11.74 8.51 2.06
CA LEU A 76 10.70 9.49 2.37
C LEU A 76 10.56 9.70 3.88
N ALA A 77 10.43 8.63 4.65
CA ALA A 77 10.23 8.71 6.08
C ALA A 77 11.40 9.36 6.81
N VAL A 78 12.64 9.02 6.44
CA VAL A 78 13.85 9.63 7.03
C VAL A 78 13.89 11.13 6.72
N ASP A 79 13.76 11.50 5.44
CA ASP A 79 13.83 12.91 5.02
C ASP A 79 12.67 13.74 5.60
N ALA A 80 11.47 13.15 5.76
CA ALA A 80 10.34 13.80 6.40
C ALA A 80 10.61 14.18 7.86
N ILE A 81 11.26 13.30 8.62
CA ILE A 81 11.60 13.55 10.03
C ILE A 81 12.67 14.64 10.13
N ASP A 82 13.71 14.58 9.31
CA ASP A 82 14.77 15.59 9.28
C ASP A 82 14.20 16.97 8.91
N LEU A 83 13.40 17.03 7.86
CA LEU A 83 12.75 18.28 7.43
C LEU A 83 11.82 18.85 8.50
N VAL A 84 11.06 18.04 9.23
CA VAL A 84 10.21 18.56 10.31
C VAL A 84 11.04 19.17 11.45
N ILE A 85 12.21 18.59 11.75
CA ILE A 85 13.10 19.11 12.79
C ILE A 85 13.72 20.44 12.35
N ASP A 86 14.19 20.52 11.11
CA ASP A 86 14.91 21.68 10.57
C ASP A 86 13.96 22.81 10.17
N GLU A 87 12.92 22.49 9.41
CA GLU A 87 11.99 23.47 8.87
C GLU A 87 10.89 23.82 9.86
N ARG A 88 10.51 22.95 10.79
CA ARG A 88 9.39 23.18 11.73
C ARG A 88 8.11 23.66 11.03
N PRO A 89 7.55 22.87 10.10
CA PRO A 89 6.32 23.23 9.41
C PRO A 89 5.11 23.19 10.35
N ASP A 90 4.11 24.01 10.05
CA ASP A 90 2.81 23.95 10.71
C ASP A 90 1.98 22.78 10.15
N VAL A 91 2.12 22.51 8.84
CA VAL A 91 1.35 21.49 8.11
C VAL A 91 2.28 20.64 7.26
N VAL A 92 2.15 19.32 7.39
CA VAL A 92 2.74 18.34 6.48
C VAL A 92 1.62 17.68 5.68
N VAL A 93 1.69 17.79 4.36
CA VAL A 93 0.82 17.08 3.43
C VAL A 93 1.58 15.89 2.87
N LEU A 94 1.10 14.68 3.19
CA LEU A 94 1.64 13.43 2.68
C LEU A 94 0.75 12.90 1.56
N VAL A 95 1.28 12.80 0.35
CA VAL A 95 0.57 12.28 -0.82
C VAL A 95 0.99 10.83 -1.02
N SER A 96 0.21 9.90 -0.47
CA SER A 96 0.38 8.45 -0.64
C SER A 96 -0.95 7.73 -0.38
N SER A 97 -1.09 6.55 -0.96
CA SER A 97 -2.17 5.60 -0.65
C SER A 97 -1.72 4.44 0.23
N ASP A 98 -0.44 4.39 0.63
CA ASP A 98 0.09 3.31 1.46
C ASP A 98 -0.26 3.52 2.95
N SER A 99 -0.79 2.46 3.58
CA SER A 99 -1.06 2.43 5.02
C SER A 99 0.22 2.36 5.87
N ASP A 100 1.34 1.93 5.30
CA ASP A 100 2.59 1.70 6.02
C ASP A 100 3.22 3.00 6.56
N PHE A 101 2.75 4.18 6.11
CA PHE A 101 3.15 5.47 6.64
C PHE A 101 2.50 5.85 7.99
N ALA A 102 1.62 5.02 8.56
CA ALA A 102 0.98 5.30 9.84
C ALA A 102 1.95 5.69 10.97
N PRO A 103 3.08 4.98 11.19
CA PRO A 103 4.05 5.35 12.23
C PRO A 103 4.72 6.71 11.95
N LEU A 104 4.97 7.03 10.67
CA LEU A 104 5.50 8.33 10.26
C LEU A 104 4.51 9.45 10.62
N VAL A 105 3.24 9.30 10.25
CA VAL A 105 2.20 10.30 10.55
C VAL A 105 2.09 10.56 12.04
N ILE A 106 2.04 9.50 12.86
CA ILE A 106 2.02 9.62 14.33
C ILE A 106 3.24 10.42 14.80
N ARG A 107 4.43 10.09 14.29
CA ARG A 107 5.67 10.75 14.71
C ARG A 107 5.74 12.21 14.31
N LEU A 108 5.24 12.57 13.13
CA LEU A 108 5.16 13.97 12.68
C LEU A 108 4.19 14.78 13.54
N ARG A 109 3.07 14.18 13.96
CA ARG A 109 2.10 14.81 14.88
C ARG A 109 2.69 15.01 16.28
N GLU A 110 3.45 14.05 16.79
CA GLU A 110 4.21 14.21 18.06
C GLU A 110 5.23 15.36 18.01
N LYS A 111 5.70 15.73 16.81
CA LYS A 111 6.57 16.90 16.61
C LYS A 111 5.82 18.23 16.55
N GLY A 112 4.49 18.21 16.63
CA GLY A 112 3.63 19.40 16.68
C GLY A 112 3.07 19.84 15.33
N CYS A 113 3.29 19.07 14.27
CA CYS A 113 2.74 19.37 12.95
C CYS A 113 1.31 18.83 12.82
N ARG A 114 0.44 19.57 12.13
CA ARG A 114 -0.80 18.98 11.58
C ARG A 114 -0.44 18.15 10.34
N VAL A 115 -0.93 16.92 10.25
CA VAL A 115 -0.62 16.02 9.14
C VAL A 115 -1.86 15.71 8.32
N CYS A 116 -1.83 16.10 7.05
CA CYS A 116 -2.91 15.90 6.09
C CYS A 116 -2.52 14.82 5.08
N GLY A 117 -3.38 13.85 4.84
CA GLY A 117 -3.17 12.80 3.84
C GLY A 117 -3.89 13.10 2.54
N ILE A 118 -3.25 12.80 1.41
CA ILE A 118 -3.88 12.79 0.09
C ILE A 118 -3.63 11.43 -0.55
N GLY A 119 -4.71 10.68 -0.78
CA GLY A 119 -4.70 9.37 -1.43
C GLY A 119 -5.22 9.41 -2.85
N GLN A 120 -4.92 8.35 -3.60
CA GLN A 120 -5.58 8.02 -4.85
C GLN A 120 -6.77 7.08 -4.58
N GLN A 121 -7.96 7.46 -5.05
CA GLN A 121 -9.17 6.68 -4.82
C GLN A 121 -9.04 5.25 -5.36
N GLY A 122 -9.52 4.28 -4.59
CA GLY A 122 -9.45 2.85 -4.93
C GLY A 122 -8.12 2.18 -4.55
N LYS A 123 -7.14 2.95 -4.05
CA LYS A 123 -5.90 2.41 -3.46
C LYS A 123 -5.83 2.59 -1.94
N THR A 124 -6.59 3.53 -1.38
CA THR A 124 -6.62 3.81 0.06
C THR A 124 -7.48 2.79 0.82
N GLY A 125 -6.95 2.18 1.89
CA GLY A 125 -7.72 1.36 2.83
C GLY A 125 -8.44 2.19 3.89
N GLU A 126 -9.60 1.72 4.37
CA GLU A 126 -10.43 2.45 5.36
C GLU A 126 -9.69 2.74 6.68
N GLU A 127 -8.76 1.88 7.10
CA GLU A 127 -7.99 2.03 8.34
C GLU A 127 -6.97 3.18 8.28
N THR A 128 -6.54 3.59 7.09
CA THR A 128 -5.50 4.61 6.88
C THR A 128 -5.99 6.02 7.22
N VAL A 129 -7.29 6.29 7.01
CA VAL A 129 -7.88 7.63 7.11
C VAL A 129 -7.83 8.19 8.54
N GLY A 130 -8.05 7.34 9.55
CA GLY A 130 -8.18 7.77 10.95
C GLY A 130 -6.88 8.22 11.62
N ILE A 131 -5.73 8.00 10.98
CA ILE A 131 -4.41 8.33 11.54
C ILE A 131 -4.02 9.79 11.25
N TYR A 132 -4.51 10.33 10.15
CA TYR A 132 -4.28 11.71 9.71
C TYR A 132 -5.22 12.67 10.44
N ASP A 133 -4.82 13.94 10.57
CA ASP A 133 -5.72 14.97 11.09
C ASP A 133 -6.81 15.35 10.07
N SER A 134 -6.52 15.16 8.78
CA SER A 134 -7.50 15.19 7.69
C SER A 134 -6.99 14.36 6.50
N PHE A 135 -7.91 13.75 5.75
CA PHE A 135 -7.57 12.93 4.59
C PHE A 135 -8.46 13.25 3.40
N MET A 136 -7.90 13.25 2.19
CA MET A 136 -8.62 13.49 0.93
C MET A 136 -8.26 12.41 -0.09
N ASP A 137 -9.26 11.74 -0.64
CA ASP A 137 -9.08 10.88 -1.80
C ASP A 137 -9.28 11.67 -3.10
N LEU A 138 -8.34 11.52 -4.03
CA LEU A 138 -8.39 12.11 -5.36
C LEU A 138 -8.68 11.05 -6.41
N GLU A 139 -9.58 11.38 -7.32
CA GLU A 139 -9.90 10.57 -8.47
C GLU A 139 -8.73 10.57 -9.47
N HIS A 140 -8.34 9.38 -9.91
CA HIS A 140 -7.44 9.24 -11.04
C HIS A 140 -8.21 9.42 -12.34
N HIS A 141 -7.95 10.50 -13.06
CA HIS A 141 -8.48 10.72 -14.39
C HIS A 141 -7.44 10.24 -15.40
N ALA A 142 -7.56 8.98 -15.84
CA ALA A 142 -6.78 8.50 -16.97
C ALA A 142 -7.08 9.42 -18.17
N SER A 143 -6.12 10.28 -18.50
CA SER A 143 -6.25 11.22 -19.59
C SER A 143 -6.40 10.42 -20.89
N SER A 144 -7.63 10.29 -21.38
CA SER A 144 -7.88 9.85 -22.73
C SER A 144 -7.37 10.93 -23.67
N VAL A 145 -6.10 10.85 -24.08
CA VAL A 145 -5.64 11.56 -25.28
C VAL A 145 -6.28 10.86 -26.48
N LYS A 146 -7.56 11.14 -26.70
CA LYS A 146 -8.26 10.81 -27.94
C LYS A 146 -8.10 12.03 -28.86
N PRO A 147 -7.65 11.86 -30.12
CA PRO A 147 -7.48 12.97 -31.03
C PRO A 147 -8.81 13.68 -31.25
N ALA A 148 -8.74 15.01 -31.28
CA ALA A 148 -9.87 15.89 -31.54
C ALA A 148 -10.59 15.52 -32.85
N ALA A 149 -11.89 15.25 -32.75
CA ALA A 149 -12.82 15.34 -33.87
C ALA A 149 -14.03 16.17 -33.43
N ARG A 150 -14.25 17.24 -34.19
CA ARG A 150 -15.26 18.28 -33.98
C ARG A 150 -16.69 17.74 -34.18
N THR A 151 -17.58 18.27 -33.34
CA THR A 151 -18.97 18.71 -33.62
C THR A 151 -20.00 17.72 -34.16
N ALA A 152 -21.10 17.54 -33.41
CA ALA A 152 -22.40 18.10 -33.80
C ALA A 152 -23.36 18.13 -32.60
N ALA A 153 -24.12 19.22 -32.51
CA ALA A 153 -25.05 19.56 -31.44
C ALA A 153 -26.49 19.15 -31.75
N ALA A 154 -27.30 18.87 -30.72
CA ALA A 154 -28.69 19.32 -30.54
C ALA A 154 -29.23 18.68 -29.23
N LYS A 155 -29.46 19.40 -28.11
CA LYS A 155 -30.48 20.41 -27.72
C LYS A 155 -31.80 19.80 -27.18
N LYS A 156 -32.23 20.36 -26.03
CA LYS A 156 -33.56 20.36 -25.37
C LYS A 156 -33.90 19.11 -24.53
N THR A 157 -34.52 19.15 -23.34
CA THR A 157 -35.29 20.21 -22.66
C THR A 157 -35.55 19.85 -21.18
N ALA A 158 -35.68 20.87 -20.33
CA ALA A 158 -36.71 21.08 -19.29
C ALA A 158 -36.92 20.10 -18.11
N ALA A 159 -36.64 20.66 -16.92
CA ALA A 159 -37.57 20.92 -15.81
C ALA A 159 -38.06 19.79 -14.88
N ALA A 160 -37.72 20.01 -13.59
CA ALA A 160 -38.61 20.10 -12.43
C ALA A 160 -38.88 18.84 -11.55
N LYS A 161 -38.50 19.02 -10.27
CA LYS A 161 -39.19 18.64 -9.00
C LYS A 161 -39.28 17.11 -8.74
N THR A 162 -39.10 16.55 -7.54
CA THR A 162 -39.34 16.98 -6.15
C THR A 162 -38.79 15.87 -5.24
N ALA A 163 -38.23 16.20 -4.08
CA ALA A 163 -38.26 15.31 -2.90
C ALA A 163 -39.68 15.36 -2.28
N PRO A 164 -40.17 14.40 -1.45
CA PRO A 164 -39.56 14.17 -0.14
C PRO A 164 -39.70 12.75 0.50
N ALA A 165 -38.76 12.49 1.42
CA ALA A 165 -38.93 11.96 2.78
C ALA A 165 -39.36 10.51 3.11
N ALA A 166 -38.67 10.04 4.16
CA ALA A 166 -39.07 9.20 5.29
C ALA A 166 -38.90 7.66 5.13
N LYS A 167 -37.92 7.02 5.79
CA LYS A 167 -37.70 6.77 7.24
C LYS A 167 -38.45 5.52 7.73
N LYS A 168 -37.66 4.49 8.13
CA LYS A 168 -37.79 3.60 9.32
C LYS A 168 -36.90 2.37 9.12
N THR A 169 -35.78 2.23 9.83
CA THR A 169 -35.60 1.66 11.19
C THR A 169 -35.93 0.18 11.33
N ALA A 170 -34.91 -0.62 11.67
CA ALA A 170 -34.81 -1.57 12.80
C ALA A 170 -33.74 -2.62 12.45
N ALA A 171 -32.55 -2.62 13.05
CA ALA A 171 -32.21 -3.00 14.43
C ALA A 171 -32.39 -4.50 14.74
N LYS A 172 -31.26 -5.22 14.84
CA LYS A 172 -30.91 -6.30 15.79
C LYS A 172 -29.60 -6.96 15.31
N LYS A 173 -28.63 -7.37 16.13
CA LYS A 173 -28.54 -7.49 17.59
C LYS A 173 -27.06 -7.65 17.96
N ALA A 174 -26.63 -7.00 19.02
CA ALA A 174 -25.39 -7.29 19.73
C ALA A 174 -25.51 -8.62 20.52
N ALA A 175 -24.39 -9.32 20.68
CA ALA A 175 -24.14 -10.22 21.80
C ALA A 175 -22.64 -10.27 22.12
N THR A 176 -22.32 -9.62 23.23
CA THR A 176 -21.07 -9.64 23.99
C THR A 176 -20.77 -11.03 24.55
N LYS A 177 -19.50 -11.44 24.61
CA LYS A 177 -18.96 -12.22 25.75
C LYS A 177 -17.49 -11.88 26.01
N THR A 178 -17.26 -11.44 27.24
CA THR A 178 -15.97 -11.22 27.91
C THR A 178 -15.63 -12.46 28.74
N ALA A 179 -14.35 -12.86 28.79
CA ALA A 179 -13.69 -13.56 29.92
C ALA A 179 -12.18 -13.66 29.59
N ALA A 180 -11.30 -12.90 30.25
CA ALA A 180 -10.69 -13.15 31.57
C ALA A 180 -9.46 -14.10 31.54
N ARG A 181 -8.28 -13.44 31.48
CA ARG A 181 -6.99 -13.69 32.15
C ARG A 181 -6.80 -15.02 32.93
N LYS A 182 -5.73 -15.76 32.60
CA LYS A 182 -4.95 -16.52 33.59
C LYS A 182 -3.48 -16.65 33.20
N SER A 183 -2.64 -16.28 34.14
CA SER A 183 -1.17 -16.41 34.16
C SER A 183 -0.77 -17.62 34.99
N THR A 184 0.15 -18.45 34.48
CA THR A 184 1.03 -19.37 35.25
C THR A 184 2.30 -19.55 34.41
N LYS A 185 3.43 -18.98 34.83
CA LYS A 185 4.50 -19.55 35.68
C LYS A 185 5.53 -20.36 34.88
N ALA A 186 6.79 -19.93 34.99
CA ALA A 186 7.98 -20.46 34.33
C ALA A 186 8.40 -21.88 34.80
N ALA A 187 8.94 -22.67 33.86
CA ALA A 187 9.87 -23.77 34.08
C ALA A 187 10.80 -23.92 32.86
N LYS A 188 12.09 -24.22 33.10
CA LYS A 188 13.22 -24.35 32.15
C LYS A 188 13.23 -25.76 31.48
N PRO A 189 14.11 -26.07 30.49
CA PRO A 189 13.73 -26.62 29.18
C PRO A 189 13.96 -28.15 29.04
N ALA A 190 13.13 -28.79 28.22
CA ALA A 190 13.26 -30.19 27.79
C ALA A 190 13.36 -30.22 26.23
N PRO A 191 13.91 -31.30 25.64
CA PRO A 191 14.73 -31.28 24.41
C PRO A 191 13.94 -31.01 23.11
N PRO A 192 14.61 -30.67 21.99
CA PRO A 192 13.95 -30.24 20.75
C PRO A 192 13.08 -31.38 20.18
N PRO A 193 11.83 -31.12 19.75
CA PRO A 193 11.07 -32.09 18.98
C PRO A 193 11.66 -32.17 17.56
N GLU A 194 11.78 -33.41 17.05
CA GLU A 194 12.13 -33.72 15.66
C GLU A 194 11.17 -33.02 14.67
N PRO A 195 11.62 -32.65 13.45
CA PRO A 195 10.83 -31.85 12.52
C PRO A 195 9.61 -32.66 12.04
N GLN A 196 8.44 -32.32 12.58
CA GLN A 196 7.16 -32.80 12.07
C GLN A 196 6.77 -31.90 10.91
N THR A 197 6.98 -32.39 9.68
CA THR A 197 6.38 -31.87 8.46
C THR A 197 4.90 -31.60 8.72
N SER A 198 4.40 -30.39 8.44
CA SER A 198 3.00 -30.04 8.66
C SER A 198 2.10 -30.90 7.77
N GLU A 199 0.91 -31.28 8.26
CA GLU A 199 -0.09 -32.01 7.45
C GLU A 199 -0.36 -31.28 6.11
N ALA A 200 -0.32 -29.94 6.12
CA ALA A 200 -0.47 -29.13 4.91
C ALA A 200 0.66 -29.34 3.88
N ALA A 201 1.89 -29.54 4.32
CA ALA A 201 3.01 -29.81 3.44
C ALA A 201 2.96 -31.25 2.89
N GLU A 202 2.50 -32.22 3.67
CA GLU A 202 2.28 -33.58 3.17
C GLU A 202 1.26 -33.61 2.03
N PHE A 203 0.16 -32.86 2.14
CA PHE A 203 -0.82 -32.70 1.07
C PHE A 203 -0.23 -32.05 -0.19
N ILE A 204 0.64 -31.05 -0.03
CA ILE A 204 1.35 -30.41 -1.15
C ILE A 204 2.34 -31.40 -1.81
N LEU A 205 3.07 -32.18 -1.01
CA LEU A 205 4.01 -33.19 -1.50
C LEU A 205 3.31 -34.40 -2.14
N GLN A 206 2.03 -34.64 -1.81
CA GLN A 206 1.20 -35.63 -2.48
C GLN A 206 0.68 -35.09 -3.83
N ALA A 207 0.28 -33.82 -3.89
CA ALA A 207 -0.15 -33.17 -5.12
C ALA A 207 1.00 -32.88 -6.09
N VAL A 208 2.22 -32.67 -5.57
CA VAL A 208 3.41 -32.37 -6.37
C VAL A 208 4.57 -33.32 -5.97
N PRO A 209 4.55 -34.58 -6.46
CA PRO A 209 5.57 -35.57 -6.13
C PRO A 209 6.99 -35.15 -6.55
N ALA A 210 7.12 -34.25 -7.53
CA ALA A 210 8.40 -33.72 -8.00
C ALA A 210 9.18 -33.00 -6.88
N LEU A 211 8.50 -32.39 -5.91
CA LEU A 211 9.13 -31.71 -4.76
C LEU A 211 9.77 -32.69 -3.78
N ARG A 212 9.30 -33.95 -3.72
CA ARG A 212 9.91 -35.01 -2.88
C ARG A 212 11.29 -35.43 -3.38
N SER A 213 11.62 -35.15 -4.64
CA SER A 213 12.91 -35.50 -5.24
C SER A 213 14.04 -34.53 -4.88
N GLY A 214 13.78 -33.50 -4.05
CA GLY A 214 14.77 -32.48 -3.65
C GLY A 214 15.17 -31.51 -4.76
N LYS A 215 14.59 -31.64 -5.96
CA LYS A 215 14.86 -30.76 -7.11
C LYS A 215 13.98 -29.51 -7.08
N ASP A 216 14.52 -28.44 -7.67
CA ASP A 216 13.79 -27.19 -7.84
C ASP A 216 12.71 -27.33 -8.91
N VAL A 217 11.46 -27.11 -8.53
CA VAL A 217 10.32 -27.17 -9.45
C VAL A 217 9.86 -25.75 -9.78
N PRO A 218 9.60 -25.42 -11.06
CA PRO A 218 9.04 -24.12 -11.42
C PRO A 218 7.73 -23.83 -10.70
N LEU A 219 7.58 -22.61 -10.17
CA LEU A 219 6.40 -22.20 -9.40
C LEU A 219 5.09 -22.36 -10.20
N ASN A 220 5.14 -22.17 -11.51
CA ASN A 220 3.98 -22.33 -12.40
C ASN A 220 3.49 -23.78 -12.45
N ASP A 221 4.40 -24.75 -12.51
CA ASP A 221 4.07 -26.18 -12.55
C ASP A 221 3.48 -26.63 -11.21
N VAL A 222 4.07 -26.15 -10.11
CA VAL A 222 3.55 -26.36 -8.75
C VAL A 222 2.14 -25.76 -8.61
N ALA A 223 1.93 -24.53 -9.08
CA ALA A 223 0.62 -23.88 -9.02
C ALA A 223 -0.44 -24.60 -9.87
N GLN A 224 -0.05 -25.16 -11.02
CA GLN A 224 -0.95 -25.95 -11.86
C GLN A 224 -1.33 -27.27 -11.19
N ALA A 225 -0.36 -27.99 -10.61
CA ALA A 225 -0.60 -29.24 -9.90
C ALA A 225 -1.47 -29.05 -8.64
N LEU A 226 -1.25 -27.97 -7.88
CA LEU A 226 -2.08 -27.63 -6.71
C LEU A 226 -3.52 -27.27 -7.08
N ARG A 227 -3.74 -26.62 -8.23
CA ARG A 227 -5.09 -26.36 -8.76
C ARG A 227 -5.76 -27.64 -9.23
N ALA A 228 -5.01 -28.54 -9.88
CA ALA A 228 -5.52 -29.84 -10.31
C ALA A 228 -5.94 -30.72 -9.11
N ALA A 229 -5.20 -30.63 -7.99
CA ALA A 229 -5.51 -31.32 -6.74
C ALA A 229 -6.60 -30.64 -5.89
N GLY A 230 -7.14 -29.49 -6.33
CA GLY A 230 -8.15 -28.73 -5.58
C GLY A 230 -7.63 -28.02 -4.32
N LEU A 231 -6.32 -28.03 -4.09
CA LEU A 231 -5.65 -27.39 -2.94
C LEU A 231 -5.45 -25.88 -3.15
N LEU A 232 -5.56 -25.40 -4.40
CA LEU A 232 -5.48 -23.99 -4.75
C LEU A 232 -6.67 -23.58 -5.62
N GLY A 233 -7.36 -22.50 -5.26
CA GLY A 233 -8.47 -21.96 -6.05
C GLY A 233 -8.02 -21.51 -7.45
N LYS A 234 -8.98 -21.38 -8.39
CA LYS A 234 -8.71 -20.97 -9.78
C LYS A 234 -7.91 -19.66 -9.91
N HIS A 235 -8.08 -18.73 -8.96
CA HIS A 235 -7.33 -17.48 -8.84
C HIS A 235 -6.46 -17.41 -7.57
N GLY A 236 -6.23 -18.55 -6.91
CA GLY A 236 -5.39 -18.63 -5.72
C GLY A 236 -3.92 -18.34 -6.05
N SER A 237 -3.28 -17.57 -5.17
CA SER A 237 -1.85 -17.26 -5.27
C SER A 237 -1.05 -18.39 -4.62
N SER A 238 -0.21 -19.06 -5.42
CA SER A 238 0.76 -20.05 -4.93
C SER A 238 1.79 -19.39 -4.00
N LEU A 239 2.26 -18.18 -4.32
CA LEU A 239 3.18 -17.42 -3.46
C LEU A 239 2.62 -17.24 -2.04
N LYS A 240 1.38 -16.78 -1.90
CA LYS A 240 0.74 -16.62 -0.58
C LYS A 240 0.54 -17.95 0.18
N LEU A 241 0.46 -19.07 -0.52
CA LEU A 241 0.37 -20.39 0.07
C LEU A 241 1.74 -20.81 0.64
N PHE A 242 2.81 -20.63 -0.14
CA PHE A 242 4.17 -21.00 0.26
C PHE A 242 4.79 -20.00 1.25
N ASP A 243 4.37 -18.73 1.27
CA ASP A 243 4.73 -17.76 2.31
C ASP A 243 4.33 -18.24 3.72
N LYS A 244 3.24 -19.01 3.81
CA LYS A 244 2.76 -19.60 5.08
C LYS A 244 3.51 -20.88 5.47
N LEU A 245 4.24 -21.48 4.52
CA LEU A 245 4.93 -22.76 4.67
C LEU A 245 6.45 -22.59 4.46
N THR A 246 6.98 -21.42 4.78
CA THR A 246 8.41 -21.05 4.65
C THR A 246 9.33 -21.88 5.54
N ALA A 247 8.78 -22.54 6.57
CA ALA A 247 9.52 -23.50 7.40
C ALA A 247 9.86 -24.80 6.65
N GLU A 248 9.10 -25.14 5.61
CA GLU A 248 9.17 -26.44 4.93
C GLU A 248 9.46 -26.31 3.42
N PHE A 249 9.22 -25.14 2.84
CA PHE A 249 9.48 -24.87 1.42
C PHE A 249 10.29 -23.59 1.24
N ALA A 250 11.37 -23.71 0.47
CA ALA A 250 12.17 -22.59 0.03
C ALA A 250 11.64 -22.08 -1.32
N VAL A 251 11.22 -20.80 -1.34
CA VAL A 251 10.83 -20.09 -2.57
C VAL A 251 12.04 -19.30 -3.06
N MET A 252 12.53 -19.62 -4.25
CA MET A 252 13.54 -18.82 -4.95
C MET A 252 12.83 -17.88 -5.92
N GLN A 253 13.11 -16.59 -5.79
CA GLN A 253 12.63 -15.57 -6.73
C GLN A 253 13.78 -15.28 -7.72
N HIS A 254 13.49 -15.40 -9.01
CA HIS A 254 14.44 -15.26 -10.15
C HIS A 254 15.44 -16.43 -10.38
N PRO A 255 15.05 -17.48 -11.11
CA PRO A 255 13.71 -17.80 -11.61
C PRO A 255 12.78 -18.35 -10.51
N ASP A 256 11.48 -18.09 -10.63
CA ASP A 256 10.47 -18.49 -9.63
C ASP A 256 10.39 -20.02 -9.48
N ARG A 257 10.97 -20.54 -8.40
CA ARG A 257 11.11 -21.96 -8.14
C ARG A 257 10.85 -22.30 -6.68
N ILE A 258 10.38 -23.52 -6.44
CA ILE A 258 10.12 -24.05 -5.11
C ILE A 258 10.94 -25.32 -4.89
N ARG A 259 11.51 -25.43 -3.68
CA ARG A 259 12.19 -26.62 -3.18
C ARG A 259 11.61 -26.99 -1.81
N TRP A 260 11.43 -28.28 -1.56
CA TRP A 260 11.12 -28.79 -0.21
C TRP A 260 12.42 -28.87 0.61
N THR A 261 12.45 -28.25 1.79
CA THR A 261 13.68 -28.09 2.59
C THR A 261 14.08 -29.34 3.36
N ASP A 262 13.13 -30.24 3.63
CA ASP A 262 13.37 -31.52 4.32
C ASP A 262 13.55 -32.71 3.36
N ALA A 263 13.85 -32.42 2.09
CA ALA A 263 14.11 -33.48 1.11
C ALA A 263 15.31 -34.34 1.53
N PRO A 264 15.19 -35.68 1.51
CA PRO A 264 16.31 -36.56 1.83
C PRO A 264 17.43 -36.32 0.83
N ALA A 265 18.62 -35.99 1.34
CA ALA A 265 19.82 -35.82 0.51
C ALA A 265 20.05 -37.12 -0.30
N SER A 266 20.02 -36.99 -1.63
CA SER A 266 20.41 -38.06 -2.55
C SER A 266 21.92 -38.06 -2.74
#